data_AF-A0A368FNS6-F1
#
_entry.id   AF-A0A368FNS6-F1
#
_cell.length_a   1.000
_cell.length_b   1.000
_cell.length_c   1.000
_cell.angle_alpha   90.00
_cell.angle_beta   90.00
_cell.angle_gamma   90.00
#
_symmetry.space_group_name_H-M   'P 1'
#
loop_
_entity.id
_entity.type
_entity.pdbx_description
1 polymer ?
#
loop_
_entity_poly.entity_id
_entity_poly.type
_entity_poly.pdbx_seq_one_letter_code
_entity_poly.pdbx_strand_id
1 'polypeptide(L)'
;MIPRISNYWPELFVALVQLSQLCDSVAAIRQRMPPATRISEPWICYVPERYGKKLRRIRLGFFEWTSEHLFGFYRNMIIIVNCILVSTLLIHEGFAQGEIVGFWAALSTFSDLIFHVSFLFAAVSMIRFLSVFYFFSVLTFMLRRMIRTLGKFLLIFVMFWVIFAVCHISMAEEYAVRSNHSLAWMMFQNGAFEIFGEVDDEDKVGSVTGCGDITWKSIWTANISDVRCLFRSTLIPITVFTYMLVASIMLVNLLTALLS
;
A
#
# COMPACT_ATOMS: atom_id res chain seq x y z
N MET A 1 -5.79 19.96 26.47
CA MET A 1 -6.95 19.10 26.78
C MET A 1 -6.42 17.68 26.83
N ILE A 2 -6.29 17.09 28.02
CA ILE A 2 -5.61 15.79 28.19
C ILE A 2 -6.45 14.71 27.48
N PRO A 3 -5.91 13.99 26.49
CA PRO A 3 -6.65 12.92 25.83
C PRO A 3 -7.06 11.87 26.87
N ARG A 4 -8.37 11.55 26.96
CA ARG A 4 -8.85 10.51 27.86
C ARG A 4 -8.30 9.17 27.39
N ILE A 5 -7.43 8.57 28.21
CA ILE A 5 -6.82 7.25 28.01
C ILE A 5 -7.87 6.17 27.70
N SER A 6 -9.14 6.36 28.12
CA SER A 6 -10.25 5.45 27.81
C SER A 6 -10.46 5.23 26.30
N ASN A 7 -10.13 6.21 25.46
CA ASN A 7 -10.34 6.14 24.02
C ASN A 7 -9.25 5.33 23.30
N TYR A 8 -8.11 5.08 23.96
CA TYR A 8 -6.93 4.41 23.40
C TYR A 8 -6.83 2.93 23.81
N TRP A 9 -7.81 2.40 24.54
CA TRP A 9 -7.83 0.99 24.97
C TRP A 9 -7.70 -0.04 23.83
N PRO A 10 -8.37 0.12 22.68
CA PRO A 10 -8.22 -0.81 21.56
C PRO A 10 -6.80 -0.80 21.01
N GLU A 11 -6.21 0.38 20.90
CA GLU A 11 -4.85 0.58 20.40
C GLU A 11 -3.80 0.02 21.37
N LEU A 12 -4.02 0.21 22.68
CA LEU A 12 -3.19 -0.35 23.74
C LEU A 12 -3.22 -1.88 23.72
N PHE A 13 -4.39 -2.48 23.53
CA PHE A 13 -4.54 -3.94 23.44
C PHE A 13 -3.84 -4.50 22.21
N VAL A 14 -4.00 -3.84 21.05
CA VAL A 14 -3.29 -4.22 19.82
C VAL A 14 -1.77 -4.07 19.97
N ALA A 15 -1.31 -2.99 20.61
CA ALA A 15 0.11 -2.78 20.89
C ALA A 15 0.67 -3.88 21.81
N LEU A 16 -0.09 -4.32 22.83
CA LEU A 16 0.31 -5.44 23.70
C LEU A 16 0.42 -6.76 22.94
N VAL A 17 -0.50 -7.05 22.03
CA VAL A 17 -0.45 -8.25 21.17
C VAL A 17 0.74 -8.17 20.19
N GLN A 18 1.04 -6.99 19.66
CA GLN A 18 2.21 -6.77 18.81
C GLN A 18 3.52 -6.91 19.60
N LEU A 19 3.55 -6.44 20.85
CA LEU A 19 4.70 -6.56 21.75
C LEU A 19 4.95 -8.02 22.15
N SER A 20 3.90 -8.81 22.42
CA SER A 20 4.06 -10.24 22.72
C SER A 20 4.63 -11.01 21.53
N GLN A 21 4.16 -10.71 20.31
CA GLN A 21 4.70 -11.28 19.07
C GLN A 21 6.18 -10.89 18.84
N LEU A 22 6.58 -9.68 19.23
CA LEU A 22 7.97 -9.24 19.21
C LEU A 22 8.80 -10.03 20.23
N CYS A 23 8.31 -10.19 21.46
CA CYS A 23 8.97 -10.96 22.51
C CYS A 23 9.19 -12.43 22.10
N ASP A 24 8.18 -13.07 21.50
CA ASP A 24 8.28 -14.45 21.00
C ASP A 24 9.36 -14.58 19.92
N SER A 25 9.48 -13.58 19.03
CA SER A 25 10.52 -13.58 18.00
C SER A 25 11.92 -13.41 18.59
N VAL A 26 12.08 -12.59 19.63
CA VAL A 26 13.35 -12.43 20.35
C VAL A 26 13.72 -13.71 21.09
N ALA A 27 12.74 -14.40 21.69
CA ALA A 27 12.94 -15.70 22.31
C ALA A 27 13.37 -16.77 21.28
N ALA A 28 12.75 -16.78 20.10
CA ALA A 28 13.12 -17.69 19.01
C ALA A 28 14.54 -17.44 18.49
N ILE A 29 14.94 -16.17 18.32
CA ILE A 29 16.32 -15.80 17.95
C ILE A 29 17.31 -16.28 19.04
N ARG A 30 16.93 -16.15 20.31
CA ARG A 30 17.75 -16.60 21.44
C ARG A 30 17.98 -18.11 21.44
N GLN A 31 16.96 -18.89 21.12
CA GLN A 31 17.06 -20.35 21.05
C GLN A 31 17.97 -20.84 19.93
N ARG A 32 18.11 -20.07 18.85
CA ARG A 32 18.98 -20.38 17.70
C ARG A 32 20.42 -19.89 17.87
N MET A 33 20.75 -19.20 18.96
CA MET A 33 22.13 -18.78 19.20
C MET A 33 23.03 -19.99 19.54
N PRO A 34 24.24 -20.09 18.96
CA PRO A 34 25.17 -21.16 19.29
C PRO A 34 25.58 -21.07 20.78
N PRO A 35 25.74 -22.22 21.46
CA PRO A 35 26.01 -22.29 22.89
C PRO A 35 27.25 -21.47 23.25
N ALA A 36 27.23 -20.87 24.45
CA ALA A 36 28.37 -20.11 24.92
C ALA A 36 29.56 -21.05 25.16
N THR A 37 30.63 -20.88 24.39
CA THR A 37 31.93 -21.48 24.68
C THR A 37 32.38 -21.00 26.06
N ARG A 38 32.52 -21.92 27.02
CA ARG A 38 33.05 -21.62 28.36
C ARG A 38 34.50 -21.18 28.20
N ILE A 39 34.78 -19.96 28.65
CA ILE A 39 36.15 -19.47 28.81
C ILE A 39 36.48 -19.68 30.28
N SER A 40 37.52 -20.47 30.58
CA SER A 40 37.97 -20.84 31.93
C SER A 40 38.87 -19.78 32.59
N GLU A 41 39.02 -18.61 31.97
CA GLU A 41 40.00 -17.58 32.37
C GLU A 41 39.38 -16.38 33.11
N PRO A 42 40.18 -15.65 33.92
CA PRO A 42 39.69 -14.59 34.80
C PRO A 42 38.92 -13.47 34.09
N TRP A 43 37.80 -13.07 34.71
CA TRP A 43 36.71 -12.30 34.10
C TRP A 43 37.03 -10.89 33.62
N ILE A 44 38.12 -10.29 34.10
CA ILE A 44 38.32 -8.83 34.07
C ILE A 44 39.10 -8.36 32.83
N CYS A 45 39.95 -9.21 32.24
CA CYS A 45 40.87 -8.79 31.17
C CYS A 45 40.31 -8.84 29.74
N TYR A 46 39.20 -9.55 29.50
CA TYR A 46 38.68 -9.83 28.14
C TYR A 46 37.25 -9.32 27.89
N VAL A 47 36.78 -8.33 28.66
CA VAL A 47 35.43 -7.77 28.51
C VAL A 47 35.12 -7.36 27.06
N PRO A 48 35.93 -6.53 26.36
CA PRO A 48 35.61 -6.11 24.99
C PRO A 48 35.62 -7.28 23.99
N GLU A 49 36.55 -8.23 24.14
CA GLU A 49 36.62 -9.42 23.27
C GLU A 49 35.41 -10.36 23.47
N ARG A 50 34.94 -10.47 24.71
CA ARG A 50 33.73 -11.23 25.06
C ARG A 50 32.46 -10.57 24.53
N TYR A 51 32.37 -9.24 24.60
CA TYR A 51 31.29 -8.48 23.99
C TYR A 51 31.29 -8.64 22.46
N GLY A 52 32.46 -8.57 21.82
CA GLY A 52 32.62 -8.82 20.38
C GLY A 52 32.17 -10.24 19.98
N LYS A 53 32.60 -11.27 20.71
CA LYS A 53 32.17 -12.67 20.49
C LYS A 53 30.67 -12.87 20.74
N LYS A 54 30.09 -12.20 21.75
CA LYS A 54 28.65 -12.22 22.02
C LYS A 54 27.86 -11.52 20.91
N LEU A 55 28.30 -10.36 20.46
CA LEU A 55 27.69 -9.60 19.37
C LEU A 55 27.74 -10.38 18.05
N ARG A 56 28.86 -11.06 17.76
CA ARG A 56 28.99 -11.93 16.57
C ARG A 56 28.00 -13.09 16.59
N ARG A 57 27.78 -13.73 17.74
CA ARG A 57 26.79 -14.82 17.90
C ARG A 57 25.36 -14.33 17.74
N ILE A 58 25.04 -13.17 18.33
CA ILE A 58 23.73 -12.52 18.14
C ILE A 58 23.52 -12.21 16.67
N ARG A 59 24.52 -11.65 15.99
CA ARG A 59 24.45 -11.30 14.57
C ARG A 59 24.23 -12.52 13.68
N LEU A 60 24.89 -13.65 13.98
CA LEU A 60 24.70 -14.91 13.26
C LEU A 60 23.29 -15.48 13.44
N GLY A 61 22.83 -15.65 14.69
CA GLY A 61 21.50 -16.19 14.97
C GLY A 61 20.38 -15.28 14.47
N PHE A 62 20.60 -13.96 14.50
CA PHE A 62 19.70 -12.99 13.88
C PHE A 62 19.68 -13.12 12.36
N PHE A 63 20.84 -13.16 11.69
CA PHE A 63 20.91 -13.28 10.23
C PHE A 63 20.24 -14.55 9.73
N GLU A 64 20.52 -15.68 10.38
CA GLU A 64 19.92 -16.98 10.09
C GLU A 64 18.40 -16.94 10.26
N TRP A 65 17.90 -16.39 11.38
CA TRP A 65 16.46 -16.20 11.58
C TRP A 65 15.82 -15.26 10.56
N THR A 66 16.46 -14.13 10.24
CA THR A 66 15.94 -13.16 9.25
C THR A 66 15.86 -13.73 7.84
N SER A 67 16.80 -14.61 7.47
CA SER A 67 16.82 -15.23 6.15
C SER A 67 15.63 -16.18 5.94
N GLU A 68 15.23 -16.91 6.98
CA GLU A 68 14.09 -17.83 6.94
C GLU A 68 12.75 -17.12 7.18
N HIS A 69 12.72 -16.05 7.97
CA HIS A 69 11.51 -15.39 8.46
C HIS A 69 11.39 -13.94 8.01
N LEU A 70 11.67 -13.67 6.73
CA LEU A 70 11.62 -12.32 6.13
C LEU A 70 10.33 -11.56 6.46
N PHE A 71 9.17 -12.24 6.41
CA PHE A 71 7.89 -11.62 6.77
C PHE A 71 7.80 -11.24 8.26
N GLY A 72 8.28 -12.10 9.15
CA GLY A 72 8.31 -11.82 10.58
C GLY A 72 9.26 -10.67 10.90
N PHE A 73 10.37 -10.58 10.17
CA PHE A 73 11.32 -9.47 10.25
C PHE A 73 10.69 -8.12 9.87
N TYR A 74 10.00 -8.02 8.72
CA TYR A 74 9.32 -6.79 8.32
C TYR A 74 8.25 -6.37 9.33
N ARG A 75 7.41 -7.32 9.79
CA ARG A 75 6.41 -7.04 10.83
C ARG A 75 7.05 -6.48 12.10
N ASN A 76 8.12 -7.11 12.58
CA ASN A 76 8.80 -6.70 13.80
C ASN A 76 9.46 -5.32 13.66
N MET A 77 10.01 -5.00 12.48
CA MET A 77 10.57 -3.67 12.21
C MET A 77 9.48 -2.59 12.27
N ILE A 78 8.31 -2.83 11.67
CA ILE A 78 7.20 -1.87 11.70
C ILE A 78 6.73 -1.64 13.15
N ILE A 79 6.63 -2.71 13.96
CA ILE A 79 6.26 -2.60 15.39
C ILE A 79 7.30 -1.76 16.15
N ILE A 80 8.60 -2.00 15.93
CA ILE A 80 9.67 -1.23 16.57
C ILE A 80 9.61 0.25 16.18
N VAL A 81 9.44 0.56 14.90
CA VAL A 81 9.30 1.94 14.40
C VAL A 81 8.08 2.61 15.04
N ASN A 82 6.96 1.90 15.15
CA ASN A 82 5.75 2.40 15.80
C ASN A 82 6.01 2.73 17.28
N CYS A 83 6.67 1.82 18.02
CA CYS A 83 7.03 2.06 19.42
C CYS A 83 7.94 3.29 19.58
N ILE A 84 8.90 3.49 18.67
CA ILE A 84 9.79 4.66 18.69
C ILE A 84 9.01 5.95 18.42
N LEU A 85 8.13 5.95 17.42
CA LEU A 85 7.31 7.11 17.06
C LEU A 85 6.37 7.50 18.19
N VAL A 86 5.63 6.54 18.76
CA VAL A 86 4.73 6.78 19.90
C VAL A 86 5.50 7.28 21.12
N SER A 87 6.66 6.70 21.42
CA SER A 87 7.50 7.17 22.53
C SER A 87 7.99 8.61 22.30
N THR A 88 8.36 8.96 21.07
CA THR A 88 8.80 10.31 20.70
C THR A 88 7.66 11.33 20.85
N LEU A 89 6.44 10.97 20.41
CA LEU A 89 5.25 11.79 20.56
C LEU A 89 4.88 12.00 22.04
N LEU A 90 4.91 10.94 22.86
CA LEU A 90 4.58 11.01 24.29
C LEU A 90 5.60 11.85 25.08
N ILE A 91 6.89 11.72 24.77
CA ILE A 91 7.94 12.56 25.39
C ILE A 91 7.75 14.02 25.00
N HIS A 92 7.38 14.30 23.75
CA HIS A 92 7.17 15.67 23.28
C HIS A 92 5.95 16.35 23.93
N GLU A 93 4.80 15.68 23.99
CA GLU A 93 3.59 16.18 24.69
C GLU A 93 3.87 16.49 26.17
N GLY A 94 4.83 15.79 26.78
CA GLY A 94 5.28 16.04 28.15
C GLY A 94 6.22 17.25 28.32
N PHE A 95 6.82 17.77 27.25
CA PHE A 95 7.92 18.77 27.33
C PHE A 95 7.69 20.07 26.55
N ALA A 96 6.79 20.13 25.56
CA ALA A 96 6.76 21.23 24.61
C ALA A 96 5.54 22.17 24.78
N GLN A 97 5.79 23.36 25.32
CA GLN A 97 4.84 24.47 25.40
C GLN A 97 4.97 25.50 24.24
N GLY A 98 5.70 25.22 23.16
CA GLY A 98 5.93 26.26 22.15
C GLY A 98 6.61 25.92 20.81
N GLU A 99 6.34 24.76 20.19
CA GLU A 99 6.94 24.41 18.88
C GLU A 99 5.93 24.10 17.74
N ILE A 100 6.48 24.06 16.51
CA ILE A 100 5.83 24.06 15.19
C ILE A 100 4.77 22.96 15.07
N VAL A 101 3.51 23.35 15.24
CA VAL A 101 2.31 22.48 15.25
C VAL A 101 2.22 21.57 14.01
N GLY A 102 2.68 22.04 12.84
CA GLY A 102 2.57 21.30 11.58
C GLY A 102 3.44 20.05 11.48
N PHE A 103 4.69 20.10 11.97
CA PHE A 103 5.61 18.94 11.90
C PHE A 103 5.11 17.80 12.81
N TRP A 104 4.64 18.15 14.00
CA TRP A 104 4.11 17.17 14.96
C TRP A 104 2.77 16.60 14.53
N ALA A 105 1.90 17.38 13.88
CA ALA A 105 0.68 16.86 13.26
C ALA A 105 0.99 15.86 12.13
N ALA A 106 2.01 16.14 11.30
CA ALA A 106 2.47 15.21 10.28
C ALA A 106 3.06 13.93 10.88
N LEU A 107 3.82 14.04 11.98
CA LEU A 107 4.40 12.87 12.65
C LEU A 107 3.34 12.00 13.34
N SER A 108 2.33 12.63 13.95
CA SER A 108 1.18 11.96 14.55
C SER A 108 0.38 11.16 13.52
N THR A 109 0.02 11.79 12.39
CA THR A 109 -0.67 11.11 11.28
C THR A 109 0.15 9.98 10.68
N PHE A 110 1.47 10.12 10.59
CA PHE A 110 2.37 9.05 10.15
C PHE A 110 2.40 7.87 11.13
N SER A 111 2.38 8.14 12.44
CA SER A 111 2.28 7.12 13.48
C SER A 111 0.97 6.33 13.36
N ASP A 112 -0.16 7.03 13.15
CA ASP A 112 -1.46 6.38 12.95
C ASP A 112 -1.45 5.48 11.72
N LEU A 113 -0.89 5.95 10.59
CA LEU A 113 -0.74 5.14 9.37
C LEU A 113 0.07 3.86 9.65
N ILE A 114 1.20 3.99 10.33
CA ILE A 114 2.05 2.85 10.70
C ILE A 114 1.32 1.87 11.60
N PHE A 115 0.49 2.36 12.53
CA PHE A 115 -0.33 1.50 13.37
C PHE A 115 -1.33 0.69 12.54
N HIS A 116 -2.01 1.30 11.57
CA HIS A 116 -2.95 0.61 10.68
C HIS A 116 -2.24 -0.44 9.82
N VAL A 117 -1.06 -0.12 9.30
CA VAL A 117 -0.22 -1.08 8.56
C VAL A 117 0.17 -2.25 9.48
N SER A 118 0.59 -1.96 10.71
CA SER A 118 0.93 -2.99 11.72
C SER A 118 -0.25 -3.91 12.01
N PHE A 119 -1.46 -3.37 12.08
CA PHE A 119 -2.69 -4.14 12.25
C PHE A 119 -2.97 -5.07 11.07
N LEU A 120 -2.77 -4.60 9.83
CA LEU A 120 -2.90 -5.45 8.64
C LEU A 120 -1.89 -6.62 8.67
N PHE A 121 -0.65 -6.36 9.08
CA PHE A 121 0.34 -7.43 9.27
C PHE A 121 -0.07 -8.43 10.36
N ALA A 122 -0.68 -7.96 11.45
CA ALA A 122 -1.21 -8.84 12.50
C ALA A 122 -2.35 -9.72 11.99
N ALA A 123 -3.28 -9.16 11.21
CA ALA A 123 -4.37 -9.92 10.58
C ALA A 123 -3.85 -11.00 9.62
N VAL A 124 -2.87 -10.66 8.75
CA VAL A 124 -2.21 -11.63 7.87
C VAL A 124 -1.48 -12.72 8.67
N SER A 125 -0.87 -12.36 9.80
CA SER A 125 -0.24 -13.32 10.71
C SER A 125 -1.26 -14.28 11.32
N MET A 126 -2.46 -13.81 11.68
CA MET A 126 -3.54 -14.65 12.20
C MET A 126 -4.02 -15.66 11.15
N ILE A 127 -4.11 -15.26 9.88
CA ILE A 127 -4.44 -16.17 8.76
C ILE A 127 -3.40 -17.31 8.66
N ARG A 128 -2.11 -17.01 8.87
CA ARG A 128 -1.07 -18.06 8.91
C ARG A 128 -1.20 -18.97 10.13
N PHE A 129 -1.55 -18.44 11.30
CA PHE A 129 -1.77 -19.27 12.48
C PHE A 129 -2.95 -20.23 12.27
N LEU A 130 -4.04 -19.75 11.66
CA LEU A 130 -5.19 -20.58 11.31
C LEU A 130 -4.85 -21.66 10.27
N SER A 131 -3.82 -21.46 9.44
CA SER A 131 -3.36 -22.45 8.45
C SER A 131 -2.79 -23.75 9.05
N VAL A 132 -2.60 -23.83 10.37
CA VAL A 132 -2.27 -25.06 11.10
C VAL A 132 -3.39 -26.09 10.98
N PHE A 133 -4.64 -25.64 10.87
CA PHE A 133 -5.79 -26.51 10.59
C PHE A 133 -5.81 -26.93 9.11
N TYR A 134 -5.99 -28.21 8.84
CA TYR A 134 -5.95 -28.79 7.49
C TYR A 134 -6.83 -28.03 6.48
N PHE A 135 -8.07 -27.69 6.86
CA PHE A 135 -9.00 -26.95 6.03
C PHE A 135 -8.47 -25.56 5.60
N PHE A 136 -8.00 -24.77 6.56
CA PHE A 136 -7.45 -23.44 6.30
C PHE A 136 -6.09 -23.50 5.59
N SER A 137 -5.33 -24.57 5.78
CA SER A 137 -4.07 -24.82 5.06
C SER A 137 -4.29 -24.93 3.55
N VAL A 138 -5.32 -25.70 3.13
CA VAL A 138 -5.69 -25.84 1.71
C VAL A 138 -6.17 -24.49 1.14
N LEU A 139 -7.00 -23.77 1.89
CA LEU A 139 -7.51 -22.45 1.47
C LEU A 139 -6.36 -21.44 1.27
N THR A 140 -5.43 -21.35 2.22
CA THR A 140 -4.29 -20.42 2.14
C THR A 140 -3.33 -20.79 1.00
N PHE A 141 -3.13 -22.09 0.74
CA PHE A 141 -2.37 -22.56 -0.41
C PHE A 141 -3.03 -22.16 -1.73
N MET A 142 -4.34 -22.38 -1.87
CA MET A 142 -5.10 -21.97 -3.06
C MET A 142 -5.07 -20.45 -3.23
N LEU A 143 -5.30 -19.67 -2.17
CA LEU A 143 -5.27 -18.21 -2.21
C LEU A 143 -3.89 -17.68 -2.62
N ARG A 144 -2.80 -18.29 -2.16
CA ARG A 144 -1.44 -17.93 -2.61
C ARG A 144 -1.23 -18.21 -4.10
N ARG A 145 -1.82 -19.28 -4.63
CA ARG A 145 -1.76 -19.56 -6.08
C ARG A 145 -2.56 -18.52 -6.86
N MET A 146 -3.77 -18.21 -6.40
CA MET A 146 -4.65 -17.21 -6.98
C MET A 146 -4.03 -15.81 -6.97
N ILE A 147 -3.39 -15.40 -5.87
CA ILE A 147 -2.77 -14.06 -5.77
C ILE A 147 -1.59 -13.90 -6.73
N ARG A 148 -0.87 -14.98 -7.04
CA ARG A 148 0.21 -14.97 -8.04
C ARG A 148 -0.35 -14.79 -9.45
N THR A 149 -1.46 -15.45 -9.76
CA THR A 149 -2.17 -15.27 -11.03
C THR A 149 -2.76 -13.87 -11.14
N LEU A 150 -3.41 -13.39 -10.07
CA LEU A 150 -3.93 -12.03 -9.95
C LEU A 150 -2.82 -10.99 -10.14
N GLY A 151 -1.63 -11.21 -9.58
CA GLY A 151 -0.49 -10.29 -9.75
C GLY A 151 -0.03 -10.19 -11.21
N LYS A 152 0.01 -11.30 -11.95
CA LYS A 152 0.33 -11.29 -13.39
C LYS A 152 -0.74 -10.57 -14.20
N PHE A 153 -2.00 -10.80 -13.85
CA PHE A 153 -3.14 -10.13 -14.46
C PHE A 153 -3.13 -8.62 -14.18
N LEU A 154 -2.85 -8.22 -12.94
CA LEU A 154 -2.75 -6.83 -12.53
C LEU A 154 -1.66 -6.09 -13.31
N LEU A 155 -0.56 -6.76 -13.68
CA LEU A 155 0.46 -6.16 -14.53
C LEU A 155 -0.08 -5.82 -15.94
N ILE A 156 -0.78 -6.76 -16.58
CA ILE A 156 -1.40 -6.54 -17.89
C ILE A 156 -2.44 -5.42 -17.80
N PHE A 157 -3.25 -5.45 -16.75
CA PHE A 157 -4.25 -4.44 -16.45
C PHE A 157 -3.63 -3.05 -16.28
N VAL A 158 -2.57 -2.89 -15.47
CA VAL A 158 -1.88 -1.61 -15.27
C VAL A 158 -1.29 -1.09 -16.59
N MET A 159 -0.73 -1.97 -17.43
CA MET A 159 -0.23 -1.57 -18.75
C MET A 159 -1.35 -0.99 -19.62
N PHE A 160 -2.48 -1.68 -19.71
CA PHE A 160 -3.65 -1.21 -20.47
C PHE A 160 -4.22 0.09 -19.90
N TRP A 161 -4.31 0.18 -18.58
CA TRP A 161 -4.79 1.35 -17.86
C TRP A 161 -3.93 2.60 -18.11
N VAL A 162 -2.60 2.48 -18.10
CA VAL A 162 -1.70 3.61 -18.41
C VAL A 162 -1.88 4.07 -19.85
N ILE A 163 -1.99 3.15 -20.81
CA ILE A 163 -2.24 3.49 -22.22
C ILE A 163 -3.57 4.25 -22.35
N PHE A 164 -4.62 3.75 -21.72
CA PHE A 164 -5.93 4.39 -21.72
C PHE A 164 -5.89 5.78 -21.07
N ALA A 165 -5.29 5.93 -19.90
CA ALA A 165 -5.20 7.20 -19.17
C ALA A 165 -4.45 8.27 -19.99
N VAL A 166 -3.36 7.89 -20.67
CA VAL A 166 -2.62 8.80 -21.55
C VAL A 166 -3.45 9.22 -22.76
N CYS A 167 -4.15 8.28 -23.41
CA CYS A 167 -5.05 8.58 -24.53
C CYS A 167 -6.18 9.51 -24.10
N HIS A 168 -6.81 9.23 -22.96
CA HIS A 168 -7.92 10.03 -22.42
C HIS A 168 -7.48 11.47 -22.14
N ILE A 169 -6.38 11.66 -21.41
CA ILE A 169 -5.85 13.00 -21.09
C ILE A 169 -5.41 13.75 -22.35
N SER A 170 -4.82 13.07 -23.33
CA SER A 170 -4.44 13.70 -24.60
C SER A 170 -5.65 14.22 -25.38
N MET A 171 -6.83 13.61 -25.21
CA MET A 171 -8.07 14.08 -25.82
C MET A 171 -8.74 15.17 -24.98
N ALA A 172 -8.60 15.09 -23.65
CA ALA A 172 -9.18 16.02 -22.67
C ALA A 172 -8.29 17.24 -22.35
N GLU A 173 -7.38 17.63 -23.25
CA GLU A 173 -6.27 18.58 -23.07
C GLU A 173 -6.63 19.93 -22.39
N GLU A 174 -7.90 20.37 -22.45
CA GLU A 174 -8.39 21.59 -21.77
C GLU A 174 -8.83 21.39 -20.30
N TYR A 175 -9.19 20.18 -19.88
CA TYR A 175 -9.53 19.85 -18.49
C TYR A 175 -8.30 19.82 -17.57
N ALA A 176 -7.15 19.41 -18.10
CA ALA A 176 -5.88 19.33 -17.36
C ALA A 176 -5.34 20.71 -16.97
N VAL A 177 -5.71 21.77 -17.70
CA VAL A 177 -5.29 23.15 -17.41
C VAL A 177 -6.14 23.78 -16.30
N ARG A 178 -7.36 23.24 -16.05
CA ARG A 178 -8.32 23.82 -15.10
C ARG A 178 -8.29 23.19 -13.71
N SER A 179 -7.70 21.99 -13.56
CA SER A 179 -7.59 21.32 -12.27
C SER A 179 -6.24 21.62 -11.60
N ASN A 180 -6.25 22.03 -10.32
CA ASN A 180 -5.05 22.22 -9.51
C ASN A 180 -4.41 20.89 -9.04
N HIS A 181 -4.87 19.75 -9.58
CA HIS A 181 -4.39 18.43 -9.20
C HIS A 181 -3.17 18.04 -10.03
N SER A 182 -2.31 17.17 -9.47
CA SER A 182 -1.20 16.63 -10.24
C SER A 182 -1.71 15.79 -11.40
N LEU A 183 -1.03 15.85 -12.55
CA LEU A 183 -1.37 15.05 -13.73
C LEU A 183 -1.45 13.54 -13.42
N ALA A 184 -0.62 13.06 -12.50
CA ALA A 184 -0.66 11.69 -12.00
C ALA A 184 -1.95 11.37 -11.21
N TRP A 185 -2.48 12.33 -10.45
CA TRP A 185 -3.77 12.17 -9.75
C TRP A 185 -4.94 12.11 -10.72
N MET A 186 -4.92 12.93 -11.78
CA MET A 186 -5.94 12.90 -12.84
C MET A 186 -5.92 11.58 -13.61
N MET A 187 -4.73 11.04 -13.93
CA MET A 187 -4.57 9.71 -14.52
C MET A 187 -5.15 8.61 -13.62
N PHE A 188 -4.91 8.73 -12.31
CA PHE A 188 -5.33 7.73 -11.34
C PHE A 188 -6.85 7.72 -11.16
N GLN A 189 -7.44 8.88 -10.86
CA GLN A 189 -8.86 8.98 -10.52
C GLN A 189 -9.76 8.62 -11.71
N ASN A 190 -9.48 9.19 -12.89
CA ASN A 190 -10.38 8.99 -14.04
C ASN A 190 -10.32 7.55 -14.57
N GLY A 191 -9.15 6.92 -14.61
CA GLY A 191 -9.05 5.56 -15.15
C GLY A 191 -9.32 4.43 -14.14
N ALA A 192 -9.11 4.64 -12.83
CA ALA A 192 -9.27 3.56 -11.83
C ALA A 192 -10.73 3.27 -11.45
N PHE A 193 -11.56 4.32 -11.32
CA PHE A 193 -12.95 4.16 -10.88
C PHE A 193 -13.90 3.75 -12.00
N GLU A 194 -13.53 4.05 -13.25
CA GLU A 194 -14.33 3.74 -14.42
C GLU A 194 -14.59 2.22 -14.57
N ILE A 195 -13.61 1.36 -14.23
CA ILE A 195 -13.75 -0.12 -14.28
C ILE A 195 -14.84 -0.64 -13.36
N PHE A 196 -15.08 0.05 -12.24
CA PHE A 196 -16.13 -0.30 -11.28
C PHE A 196 -17.51 0.25 -11.69
N GLY A 197 -17.63 0.86 -12.88
CA GLY A 197 -18.87 1.44 -13.39
C GLY A 197 -19.09 2.89 -12.98
N GLU A 198 -18.15 3.49 -12.26
CA GLU A 198 -18.20 4.90 -11.87
C GLU A 198 -17.55 5.74 -12.97
N VAL A 199 -18.29 5.92 -14.07
CA VAL A 199 -17.92 6.76 -15.21
C VAL A 199 -18.55 8.14 -15.03
N ASP A 200 -17.78 9.20 -15.23
CA ASP A 200 -18.28 10.58 -15.19
C ASP A 200 -19.38 10.79 -16.25
N ASP A 201 -20.43 11.51 -15.88
CA ASP A 201 -21.59 11.71 -16.75
C ASP A 201 -21.27 12.65 -17.93
N GLU A 202 -20.27 13.54 -17.78
CA GLU A 202 -19.80 14.42 -18.85
C GLU A 202 -19.11 13.63 -19.98
N ASP A 203 -18.32 12.62 -19.62
CA ASP A 203 -17.60 11.75 -20.57
C ASP A 203 -18.55 10.80 -21.33
N LYS A 204 -19.69 10.42 -20.72
CA LYS A 204 -20.75 9.61 -21.37
C LYS A 204 -21.47 10.38 -22.47
N VAL A 205 -21.68 11.68 -22.27
CA VAL A 205 -22.40 12.55 -23.20
C VAL A 205 -21.45 13.09 -24.29
N GLY A 206 -20.13 13.01 -24.06
CA GLY A 206 -19.12 13.58 -24.96
C GLY A 206 -19.12 15.11 -24.93
N SER A 207 -19.60 15.70 -23.84
CA SER A 207 -19.67 17.15 -23.63
C SER A 207 -18.28 17.67 -23.27
N VAL A 208 -17.51 18.12 -24.26
CA VAL A 208 -16.19 18.72 -24.02
C VAL A 208 -16.35 20.18 -23.64
N THR A 209 -15.97 20.55 -22.42
CA THR A 209 -15.95 21.96 -21.99
C THR A 209 -15.07 22.81 -22.92
N GLY A 210 -15.60 23.91 -23.45
CA GLY A 210 -14.90 24.78 -24.42
C GLY A 210 -15.31 24.60 -25.88
N CYS A 211 -16.03 23.51 -26.21
CA CYS A 211 -16.59 23.28 -27.54
C CYS A 211 -18.08 23.67 -27.58
N GLY A 212 -18.53 24.35 -28.64
CA GLY A 212 -19.95 24.62 -28.89
C GLY A 212 -20.70 23.41 -29.44
N ASP A 213 -22.04 23.45 -29.44
CA ASP A 213 -22.91 22.41 -30.00
C ASP A 213 -22.80 22.33 -31.54
N ILE A 214 -21.74 21.70 -32.02
CA ILE A 214 -21.46 21.55 -33.45
C ILE A 214 -21.97 20.17 -33.90
N THR A 215 -22.71 20.12 -35.01
CA THR A 215 -23.27 18.85 -35.52
C THR A 215 -22.45 18.32 -36.70
N TRP A 216 -22.45 16.99 -36.90
CA TRP A 216 -21.78 16.34 -38.05
C TRP A 216 -22.18 16.91 -39.43
N LYS A 217 -23.34 17.58 -39.50
CA LYS A 217 -23.84 18.22 -40.72
C LYS A 217 -23.01 19.43 -41.15
N SER A 218 -22.34 20.12 -40.23
CA SER A 218 -21.54 21.31 -40.52
C SER A 218 -20.05 21.02 -40.71
N ILE A 219 -19.63 19.76 -40.81
CA ILE A 219 -18.21 19.38 -40.90
C ILE A 219 -17.48 19.99 -42.11
N TRP A 220 -18.19 20.14 -43.23
CA TRP A 220 -17.65 20.69 -44.48
C TRP A 220 -17.54 22.22 -44.47
N THR A 221 -18.14 22.89 -43.46
CA THR A 221 -18.18 24.36 -43.33
C THR A 221 -17.55 24.86 -42.03
N ALA A 222 -17.04 23.96 -41.19
CA ALA A 222 -16.54 24.26 -39.85
C ALA A 222 -15.05 24.58 -39.84
N ASN A 223 -14.60 25.37 -38.85
CA ASN A 223 -13.18 25.67 -38.65
C ASN A 223 -12.41 24.45 -38.14
N ILE A 224 -11.07 24.48 -38.26
CA ILE A 224 -10.17 23.40 -37.81
C ILE A 224 -10.31 23.11 -36.31
N SER A 225 -10.57 24.13 -35.49
CA SER A 225 -10.87 24.00 -34.05
C SER A 225 -12.15 23.21 -33.80
N ASP A 226 -13.19 23.51 -34.58
CA ASP A 226 -14.54 22.97 -34.42
C ASP A 226 -14.59 21.50 -34.84
N VAL A 227 -13.87 21.17 -35.92
CA VAL A 227 -13.67 19.78 -36.36
C VAL A 227 -12.89 18.98 -35.31
N ARG A 228 -11.84 19.57 -34.69
CA ARG A 228 -11.07 18.92 -33.61
C ARG A 228 -11.94 18.68 -32.36
N CYS A 229 -12.78 19.64 -31.99
CA CYS A 229 -13.77 19.52 -30.93
C CYS A 229 -14.77 18.37 -31.18
N LEU A 230 -15.30 18.29 -32.41
CA LEU A 230 -16.27 17.26 -32.80
C LEU A 230 -15.66 15.86 -32.83
N PHE A 231 -14.40 15.72 -33.27
CA PHE A 231 -13.65 14.46 -33.15
C PHE A 231 -13.38 14.07 -31.70
N ARG A 232 -13.02 15.02 -30.82
CA ARG A 232 -12.80 14.74 -29.39
C ARG A 232 -14.08 14.29 -28.69
N SER A 233 -15.17 15.03 -28.90
CA SER A 233 -16.51 14.73 -28.35
C SER A 233 -17.01 13.34 -28.73
N THR A 234 -16.64 12.83 -29.92
CA THR A 234 -17.03 11.49 -30.37
C THR A 234 -16.04 10.39 -29.99
N LEU A 235 -14.74 10.69 -29.94
CA LEU A 235 -13.71 9.71 -29.60
C LEU A 235 -13.68 9.40 -28.11
N ILE A 236 -13.89 10.37 -27.22
CA ILE A 236 -13.91 10.17 -25.76
C ILE A 236 -14.91 9.05 -25.36
N PRO A 237 -16.21 9.13 -25.69
CA PRO A 237 -17.17 8.08 -25.32
C PRO A 237 -16.87 6.73 -25.99
N ILE A 238 -16.32 6.71 -27.21
CA ILE A 238 -15.88 5.47 -27.88
C ILE A 238 -14.72 4.82 -27.13
N THR A 239 -13.74 5.61 -26.68
CA THR A 239 -12.60 5.10 -25.91
C THR A 239 -13.01 4.57 -24.55
N VAL A 240 -13.87 5.31 -23.82
CA VAL A 240 -14.50 4.90 -22.55
C VAL A 240 -15.29 3.59 -22.74
N PHE A 241 -16.12 3.49 -23.78
CA PHE A 241 -16.85 2.26 -24.08
C PHE A 241 -15.93 1.06 -24.36
N THR A 242 -14.89 1.28 -25.18
CA THR A 242 -13.91 0.23 -25.50
C THR A 242 -13.15 -0.20 -24.26
N TYR A 243 -12.79 0.75 -23.40
CA TYR A 243 -12.14 0.50 -22.12
C TYR A 243 -13.01 -0.33 -21.19
N MET A 244 -14.28 0.05 -21.00
CA MET A 244 -15.26 -0.70 -20.20
C MET A 244 -15.45 -2.13 -20.70
N LEU A 245 -15.52 -2.33 -22.03
CA LEU A 245 -15.63 -3.66 -22.62
C LEU A 245 -14.37 -4.49 -22.33
N VAL A 246 -13.18 -3.95 -22.58
CA VAL A 246 -11.93 -4.68 -22.40
C VAL A 246 -11.64 -4.93 -20.92
N ALA A 247 -11.79 -3.94 -20.05
CA ALA A 247 -11.46 -4.05 -18.63
C ALA A 247 -12.50 -4.85 -17.86
N SER A 248 -13.78 -4.49 -17.95
CA SER A 248 -14.84 -5.05 -17.11
C SER A 248 -15.42 -6.36 -17.66
N ILE A 249 -15.41 -6.56 -18.98
CA ILE A 249 -15.93 -7.80 -19.59
C ILE A 249 -14.80 -8.76 -19.93
N MET A 250 -13.81 -8.33 -20.71
CA MET A 250 -12.76 -9.25 -21.17
C MET A 250 -11.80 -9.62 -20.04
N LEU A 251 -11.25 -8.63 -19.35
CA LEU A 251 -10.24 -8.84 -18.31
C LEU A 251 -10.83 -9.53 -17.08
N VAL A 252 -11.97 -9.08 -16.56
CA VAL A 252 -12.60 -9.75 -15.40
C VAL A 252 -12.95 -11.20 -15.74
N ASN A 253 -13.58 -11.49 -16.89
CA ASN A 253 -13.90 -12.88 -17.25
C ASN A 253 -12.65 -13.74 -17.49
N LEU A 254 -11.59 -13.16 -18.05
CA LEU A 254 -10.30 -13.84 -18.18
C LEU A 254 -9.71 -14.16 -16.81
N LEU A 255 -9.79 -13.23 -15.86
CA LEU A 255 -9.35 -13.47 -14.48
C LEU A 255 -10.18 -14.60 -13.84
N THR A 256 -11.50 -14.59 -13.99
CA THR A 256 -12.37 -15.66 -13.48
C THR A 256 -12.00 -17.02 -14.07
N ALA A 257 -11.73 -17.09 -15.37
CA ALA A 257 -11.31 -18.32 -16.06
C ALA A 257 -9.90 -18.79 -15.66
N LEU A 258 -8.99 -17.87 -15.32
CA LEU A 258 -7.64 -18.20 -14.84
C LEU A 258 -7.62 -18.62 -13.36
N LEU A 259 -8.67 -18.29 -12.61
CA LEU A 259 -8.84 -18.59 -11.19
C LEU A 259 -9.68 -19.87 -10.94
N SER A 260 -10.53 -20.27 -11.89
CA SER A 260 -11.26 -21.56 -11.90
C SER A 260 -10.34 -22.74 -12.22
#